data_AF-A0A8X6YUJ5-F1
#
_entry.id   AF-A0A8X6YUJ5-F1
#
_cell.length_a   1.000
_cell.length_b   1.000
_cell.length_c   1.000
_cell.angle_alpha   90.00
_cell.angle_beta   90.00
_cell.angle_gamma   90.00
#
_symmetry.space_group_name_H-M   'P 1'
#
loop_
_entity.id
_entity.type
_entity.pdbx_description
1 polymer ?
#
loop_
_entity_poly.entity_id
_entity_poly.type
_entity_poly.pdbx_seq_one_letter_code
_entity_poly.pdbx_strand_id
1 'polypeptide(L)'
;MSLKMEKIFCLTLLWVLRIQRCKGLRHLKTQGRNKIDGYCPAEIKVFVSETDACRIKFCKTNLGHRNDVGHLNLTDFEQQHIATKIASKIPFDEILDLIRDSVTDSKLKGIHFLTKKELYNIVRTAST
;
A
#
# COMPACT_ATOMS: atom_id res chain seq x y z
N MET A 1 43.93 24.87 51.71
CA MET A 1 43.82 25.74 50.52
C MET A 1 42.37 25.77 50.09
N SER A 2 41.77 26.95 50.23
CA SER A 2 40.39 27.25 49.87
C SER A 2 40.19 27.40 48.36
N LEU A 3 38.91 27.44 47.98
CA LEU A 3 38.27 27.90 46.72
C LEU A 3 37.94 26.76 45.75
N LYS A 4 36.68 26.30 45.77
CA LYS A 4 35.52 26.81 45.00
C LYS A 4 35.59 26.43 43.52
N MET A 5 34.66 25.56 43.12
CA MET A 5 34.03 25.64 41.81
C MET A 5 32.56 25.30 41.95
N GLU A 6 31.79 26.09 41.22
CA GLU A 6 30.41 26.44 41.48
C GLU A 6 29.41 25.40 40.99
N LYS A 7 28.23 25.54 41.58
CA LYS A 7 26.99 24.85 41.25
C LYS A 7 26.63 25.11 39.78
N ILE A 8 26.65 24.08 38.95
CA ILE A 8 25.84 24.07 37.73
C ILE A 8 24.50 23.43 38.10
N PHE A 9 23.52 24.32 38.23
CA PHE A 9 22.11 23.99 38.41
C PHE A 9 21.59 23.40 37.10
N CYS A 10 21.63 22.08 36.93
CA CYS A 10 20.89 21.43 35.86
C CYS A 10 19.60 20.85 36.45
N LEU A 11 18.54 21.63 36.39
CA LEU A 11 17.16 21.16 36.53
C LEU A 11 16.86 20.17 35.40
N THR A 12 17.32 18.92 35.52
CA THR A 12 16.75 17.84 34.73
C THR A 12 15.41 17.51 35.34
N LEU A 13 14.37 18.18 34.79
CA LEU A 13 12.99 17.74 34.90
C LEU A 13 12.93 16.22 34.79
N LEU A 14 12.31 15.60 35.79
CA LEU A 14 11.77 14.26 35.75
C LEU A 14 10.79 14.17 34.57
N TRP A 15 11.29 13.93 33.36
CA TRP A 15 10.49 13.39 32.27
C TRP A 15 10.26 11.92 32.60
N VAL A 16 9.30 11.66 33.48
CA VAL A 16 8.63 10.36 33.50
C VAL A 16 7.89 10.27 32.17
N LEU A 17 8.60 9.80 31.15
CA LEU A 17 8.03 9.38 29.89
C LEU A 17 6.97 8.34 30.24
N ARG A 18 5.71 8.77 30.24
CA ARG A 18 4.56 7.89 30.38
C ARG A 18 4.52 7.03 29.13
N ILE A 19 5.30 5.95 29.12
CA ILE A 19 5.18 4.87 28.16
C ILE A 19 3.83 4.23 28.45
N GLN A 20 2.79 4.65 27.72
CA GLN A 20 1.55 3.90 27.70
C GLN A 20 1.89 2.52 27.12
N ARG A 21 1.87 1.50 27.96
CA ARG A 21 1.91 0.11 27.50
C ARG A 21 0.61 -0.14 26.74
N CYS A 22 0.66 -0.01 25.42
CA CYS A 22 -0.42 -0.46 24.54
C CYS A 22 -0.69 -1.94 24.86
N LYS A 23 -1.96 -2.36 24.90
CA LYS A 23 -2.39 -3.71 25.35
C LYS A 23 -1.82 -4.89 24.52
N GLY A 24 -0.96 -4.65 23.54
CA GLY A 24 -0.43 -5.67 22.62
C GLY A 24 -1.48 -6.30 21.69
N LEU A 25 -2.73 -5.82 21.76
CA LEU A 25 -3.84 -6.33 20.98
C LEU A 25 -3.69 -5.87 19.53
N ARG A 26 -3.33 -6.82 18.66
CA ARG A 26 -3.33 -6.60 17.22
C ARG A 26 -4.76 -6.74 16.71
N HIS A 27 -5.23 -5.76 15.93
CA HIS A 27 -6.47 -5.93 15.19
C HIS A 27 -6.31 -7.07 14.17
N LEU A 28 -7.35 -7.90 14.02
CA LEU A 28 -7.38 -8.93 12.98
C LEU A 28 -7.16 -8.27 11.62
N LYS A 29 -6.29 -8.85 10.81
CA LYS A 29 -6.08 -8.34 9.46
C LYS A 29 -7.30 -8.66 8.62
N THR A 30 -7.90 -7.65 8.00
CA THR A 30 -8.96 -7.83 7.00
C THR A 30 -8.45 -8.52 5.74
N GLN A 31 -7.16 -8.32 5.41
CA GLN A 31 -6.53 -8.90 4.24
C GLN A 31 -5.19 -9.57 4.60
N GLY A 32 -4.94 -10.72 3.98
CA GLY A 32 -3.70 -11.49 4.13
C GLY A 32 -2.47 -10.79 3.54
N ARG A 33 -1.35 -11.51 3.49
CA ARG A 33 -0.15 -11.08 2.75
C ARG A 33 -0.20 -11.70 1.35
N ASN A 34 0.21 -10.98 0.31
CA ASN A 34 0.35 -11.53 -1.05
C ASN A 34 1.61 -12.39 -1.24
N LYS A 35 2.40 -12.60 -0.17
CA LYS A 35 3.66 -13.35 -0.24
C LYS A 35 3.37 -14.85 -0.18
N ILE A 36 3.58 -15.53 -1.31
CA ILE A 36 3.71 -16.98 -1.38
C ILE A 36 4.92 -17.42 -0.54
N ASP A 37 4.72 -18.40 0.33
CA ASP A 37 5.80 -18.99 1.12
C ASP A 37 6.53 -20.07 0.28
N GLY A 38 6.81 -19.74 -0.99
CA GLY A 38 7.31 -20.66 -1.99
C GLY A 38 7.72 -19.94 -3.28
N TYR A 39 8.12 -20.70 -4.28
CA TYR A 39 8.54 -20.18 -5.59
C TYR A 39 7.40 -20.30 -6.61
N CYS A 40 7.12 -19.21 -7.33
CA CYS A 40 6.20 -19.25 -8.47
C CYS A 40 6.98 -19.61 -9.75
N PRO A 41 6.56 -20.64 -10.51
CA PRO A 41 7.20 -21.00 -11.78
C PRO A 41 6.78 -20.11 -12.96
N ALA A 42 6.01 -19.04 -12.72
CA ALA A 42 5.68 -18.08 -13.77
C ALA A 42 6.94 -17.30 -14.19
N GLU A 43 7.30 -17.41 -15.45
CA GLU A 43 8.52 -16.83 -16.01
C GLU A 43 8.27 -16.26 -17.41
N ILE A 44 9.02 -15.23 -17.77
CA ILE A 44 9.10 -14.69 -19.13
C ILE A 44 10.55 -14.86 -19.61
N LYS A 45 10.75 -15.66 -20.65
CA LYS A 45 12.05 -15.84 -21.29
C LYS A 45 12.06 -15.12 -22.62
N VAL A 46 12.93 -14.13 -22.77
CA VAL A 46 13.10 -13.36 -24.01
C VAL A 46 14.39 -13.84 -24.69
N PHE A 47 14.27 -14.22 -25.96
CA PHE A 47 15.38 -14.55 -26.83
C PHE A 47 15.51 -13.45 -27.87
N VAL A 48 16.62 -12.72 -27.84
CA VAL A 48 16.93 -11.66 -28.80
C VAL A 48 17.88 -12.24 -29.84
N SER A 49 17.47 -12.25 -31.11
CA SER A 49 18.33 -12.62 -32.23
C SER A 49 19.15 -11.42 -32.71
N GLU A 50 20.29 -11.67 -33.37
CA GLU A 50 21.14 -10.63 -33.98
C GLU A 50 20.44 -9.83 -35.09
N THR A 51 19.34 -10.35 -35.63
CA THR A 51 18.50 -9.73 -36.67
C THR A 51 17.33 -8.91 -36.12
N ASP A 52 17.43 -8.44 -34.88
CA ASP A 52 16.43 -7.61 -34.18
C ASP A 52 15.06 -8.30 -33.95
N ALA A 53 14.98 -9.60 -34.21
CA ALA A 53 13.80 -10.41 -33.95
C ALA A 53 13.79 -10.92 -32.50
N CYS A 54 12.79 -10.48 -31.72
CA CYS A 54 12.58 -10.96 -30.36
C CYS A 54 11.58 -12.12 -30.32
N ARG A 55 11.97 -13.25 -29.72
CA ARG A 55 11.07 -14.38 -29.42
C ARG A 55 10.83 -14.46 -27.91
N ILE A 56 9.58 -14.52 -27.51
CA ILE A 56 9.18 -14.53 -26.09
C ILE A 56 8.53 -15.88 -25.76
N LYS A 57 9.04 -16.58 -24.75
CA LYS A 57 8.39 -17.74 -24.14
C LYS A 57 7.79 -17.31 -22.80
N PHE A 58 6.47 -17.34 -22.73
CA PHE A 58 5.71 -16.93 -21.55
C PHE A 58 5.10 -18.15 -20.84
N CYS A 59 5.46 -18.37 -19.59
CA CYS A 59 4.84 -19.38 -18.74
C CYS A 59 3.84 -18.68 -17.80
N LYS A 60 2.55 -18.73 -18.16
CA LYS A 60 1.46 -18.08 -17.39
C LYS A 60 1.07 -18.85 -16.12
N THR A 61 1.38 -20.13 -16.04
CA THR A 61 0.89 -21.03 -14.99
C THR A 61 1.51 -20.70 -13.64
N ASN A 62 0.76 -19.96 -12.81
CA ASN A 62 1.07 -19.82 -11.39
C ASN A 62 0.70 -21.15 -10.70
N LEU A 63 1.71 -21.94 -10.32
CA LEU A 63 1.48 -23.13 -9.48
C LEU A 63 1.54 -22.71 -8.01
N GLY A 64 0.52 -23.08 -7.23
CA GLY A 64 0.49 -22.85 -5.78
C GLY A 64 -0.06 -21.50 -5.32
N HIS A 65 -0.48 -20.60 -6.22
CA HIS A 65 -1.21 -19.38 -5.83
C HIS A 65 -2.13 -18.84 -6.93
N ARG A 66 -3.16 -18.11 -6.51
CA ARG A 66 -4.09 -17.41 -7.39
C ARG A 66 -3.67 -15.95 -7.54
N ASN A 67 -4.05 -15.32 -8.64
CA ASN A 67 -3.91 -13.88 -8.79
C ASN A 67 -5.02 -13.21 -7.95
N ASP A 68 -4.68 -12.79 -6.73
CA ASP A 68 -5.65 -12.18 -5.83
C ASP A 68 -5.90 -10.73 -6.25
N VAL A 69 -7.11 -10.48 -6.75
CA VAL A 69 -7.55 -9.20 -7.29
C VAL A 69 -7.42 -8.09 -6.24
N GLY A 70 -7.63 -8.40 -4.96
CA GLY A 70 -7.52 -7.41 -3.88
C GLY A 70 -6.09 -6.96 -3.60
N HIS A 71 -5.09 -7.63 -4.16
CA HIS A 71 -3.67 -7.26 -4.03
C HIS A 71 -3.10 -6.63 -5.30
N LEU A 72 -3.93 -6.36 -6.30
CA LEU A 72 -3.52 -5.65 -7.51
C LEU A 72 -3.44 -4.15 -7.24
N ASN A 73 -2.36 -3.53 -7.74
CA ASN A 73 -2.22 -2.09 -7.69
C ASN A 73 -3.17 -1.42 -8.69
N LEU A 74 -3.60 -0.20 -8.36
CA LEU A 74 -4.31 0.66 -9.28
C LEU A 74 -3.38 1.13 -10.39
N THR A 75 -3.91 1.18 -11.61
CA THR A 75 -3.24 1.81 -12.75
C THR A 75 -3.18 3.34 -12.56
N ASP A 76 -2.25 3.99 -13.25
CA ASP A 76 -2.09 5.46 -13.17
C ASP A 76 -3.38 6.19 -13.59
N PHE A 77 -4.09 5.65 -14.59
CA PHE A 77 -5.38 6.19 -15.02
C PHE A 77 -6.44 6.10 -13.92
N GLU A 78 -6.55 4.95 -13.23
CA GLU A 78 -7.50 4.77 -12.13
C GLU A 78 -7.16 5.68 -10.95
N GLN A 79 -5.86 5.84 -10.63
CA GLN A 79 -5.40 6.77 -9.60
C GLN A 79 -5.79 8.22 -9.93
N GLN A 80 -5.57 8.66 -11.17
CA GLN A 80 -5.96 9.99 -11.63
C GLN A 80 -7.48 10.19 -11.57
N HIS A 81 -8.25 9.21 -12.03
CA HIS A 81 -9.71 9.26 -11.99
C HIS A 81 -10.24 9.46 -10.56
N ILE A 82 -9.67 8.74 -9.60
CA ILE A 82 -10.00 8.88 -8.18
C ILE A 82 -9.55 10.25 -7.66
N ALA A 83 -8.34 10.69 -8.00
CA ALA A 83 -7.81 11.99 -7.60
C ALA A 83 -8.70 13.15 -8.07
N THR A 84 -9.24 13.08 -9.30
CA THR A 84 -10.19 14.08 -9.81
C THR A 84 -11.47 14.12 -8.97
N LYS A 85 -12.05 12.96 -8.63
CA LYS A 85 -13.24 12.90 -7.77
C LYS A 85 -12.99 13.48 -6.38
N ILE A 86 -11.80 13.22 -5.81
CA ILE A 86 -11.39 13.80 -4.53
C ILE A 86 -11.23 15.32 -4.64
N ALA A 87 -10.63 15.82 -5.73
CA ALA A 87 -10.48 17.24 -6.00
C ALA A 87 -11.85 17.96 -6.15
N SER A 88 -12.86 17.25 -6.67
CA SER A 88 -14.26 17.72 -6.70
C SER A 88 -14.97 17.73 -5.34
N LYS A 89 -14.26 17.43 -4.24
CA LYS A 89 -14.77 17.41 -2.85
C LYS A 89 -15.88 16.40 -2.60
N ILE A 90 -15.93 15.32 -3.37
CA ILE A 90 -16.84 14.20 -3.14
C ILE A 90 -16.36 13.46 -1.87
N PRO A 91 -17.26 13.13 -0.93
CA PRO A 91 -16.89 12.39 0.27
C PRO A 91 -16.36 10.99 -0.08
N PHE A 92 -15.40 10.50 0.71
CA PHE A 92 -14.74 9.22 0.45
C PHE A 92 -15.68 8.02 0.42
N ASP A 93 -16.71 8.03 1.27
CA ASP A 93 -17.72 6.97 1.29
C ASP A 93 -18.47 6.88 -0.05
N GLU A 94 -18.91 8.02 -0.58
CA GLU A 94 -19.58 8.08 -1.88
C GLU A 94 -18.65 7.66 -3.03
N ILE A 95 -17.35 8.01 -2.98
CA ILE A 95 -16.38 7.55 -3.96
C ILE A 95 -16.26 6.02 -3.94
N LEU A 96 -16.17 5.42 -2.74
CA LEU A 96 -16.07 3.96 -2.60
C LEU A 96 -17.35 3.27 -3.10
N ASP A 97 -18.51 3.82 -2.80
CA ASP A 97 -19.79 3.26 -3.22
C ASP A 97 -19.95 3.34 -4.75
N LEU A 98 -19.66 4.50 -5.36
CA LEU A 98 -19.65 4.64 -6.83
C LEU A 98 -18.73 3.64 -7.52
N ILE A 99 -17.57 3.36 -6.93
CA ILE A 99 -16.62 2.39 -7.47
C ILE A 99 -17.16 0.97 -7.30
N ARG A 100 -17.76 0.63 -6.16
CA ARG A 100 -18.37 -0.69 -5.95
C ARG A 100 -19.60 -0.92 -6.84
N ASP A 101 -20.36 0.11 -7.12
CA ASP A 101 -21.53 0.06 -8.02
C ASP A 101 -21.12 -0.06 -9.49
N SER A 102 -19.89 0.32 -9.84
CA SER A 102 -19.36 0.21 -11.21
C SER A 102 -18.95 -1.21 -11.62
N VAL A 103 -19.18 -2.23 -10.78
CA VAL A 103 -18.87 -3.63 -11.11
C VAL A 103 -19.74 -4.10 -12.27
N THR A 104 -19.11 -4.42 -13.39
CA THR A 104 -19.77 -4.99 -14.58
C THR A 104 -19.46 -6.47 -14.74
N ASP A 105 -20.40 -7.22 -15.33
CA ASP A 105 -20.24 -8.63 -15.73
C ASP A 105 -19.75 -9.58 -14.63
N SER A 106 -20.03 -9.28 -13.36
CA SER A 106 -19.53 -10.04 -12.19
C SER A 106 -18.00 -10.15 -12.12
N LYS A 107 -17.26 -9.28 -12.83
CA LYS A 107 -15.80 -9.28 -12.86
C LYS A 107 -15.27 -8.20 -11.91
N LEU A 108 -14.82 -8.64 -10.75
CA LEU A 108 -14.10 -7.76 -9.83
C LEU A 108 -12.70 -7.47 -10.37
N LYS A 109 -12.38 -6.18 -10.46
CA LYS A 109 -11.04 -5.59 -10.63
C LYS A 109 -10.47 -5.08 -9.30
N GLY A 110 -9.16 -4.81 -9.27
CA GLY A 110 -8.47 -4.32 -8.07
C GLY A 110 -9.08 -3.03 -7.51
N ILE A 111 -9.56 -2.15 -8.39
CA ILE A 111 -10.22 -0.89 -8.01
C ILE A 111 -11.44 -1.08 -7.11
N HIS A 112 -12.15 -2.20 -7.16
CA HIS A 112 -13.33 -2.40 -6.32
C HIS A 112 -12.99 -2.82 -4.88
N PHE A 113 -11.73 -3.18 -4.60
CA PHE A 113 -11.24 -3.51 -3.26
C PHE A 113 -10.67 -2.31 -2.50
N LEU A 114 -10.91 -1.09 -3.01
CA LEU A 114 -10.40 0.13 -2.41
C LEU A 114 -10.85 0.32 -0.96
N THR A 115 -9.91 0.82 -0.17
CA THR A 115 -10.09 1.20 1.21
C THR A 115 -9.96 2.71 1.38
N LYS A 116 -10.57 3.28 2.43
CA LYS A 116 -10.38 4.70 2.77
C LYS A 116 -8.90 5.07 2.90
N LYS A 117 -8.08 4.14 3.41
CA LYS A 117 -6.64 4.33 3.56
C LYS A 117 -5.95 4.56 2.21
N GLU A 118 -6.35 3.86 1.16
CA GLU A 118 -5.81 4.08 -0.18
C GLU A 118 -6.22 5.44 -0.74
N LEU A 119 -7.46 5.89 -0.50
CA LEU A 119 -7.88 7.24 -0.87
C LEU A 119 -7.01 8.31 -0.18
N TYR A 120 -6.74 8.17 1.13
CA TYR A 120 -5.80 9.04 1.84
C TYR A 120 -4.38 9.00 1.26
N ASN A 121 -3.91 7.82 0.84
CA ASN A 121 -2.60 7.69 0.20
C ASN A 121 -2.54 8.45 -1.14
N ILE A 122 -3.60 8.33 -1.96
CA ILE A 122 -3.73 9.03 -3.25
C ILE A 122 -3.69 10.55 -3.04
N VAL A 123 -4.40 11.06 -2.04
CA VAL A 123 -4.36 12.50 -1.68
C VAL A 123 -2.93 12.93 -1.37
N ARG A 124 -2.24 12.16 -0.51
CA ARG A 124 -0.88 12.49 -0.10
C ARG A 124 0.10 12.49 -1.28
N THR A 125 -0.03 11.54 -2.21
CA THR A 125 0.84 11.50 -3.39
C THR A 125 0.53 12.62 -4.37
N ALA A 126 -0.75 12.98 -4.54
CA ALA A 126 -1.17 14.04 -5.46
C ALA A 126 -0.81 15.46 -4.99
N SER A 127 -0.51 15.66 -3.70
CA SER A 127 -0.08 16.95 -3.13
C SER A 127 1.42 17.22 -3.16
N THR A 128 2.21 16.32 -3.75
CA THR A 128 3.68 16.42 -3.87
C THR A 128 4.06 16.77 -5.29
#